data_AF-A0A958IHF0-F1
#
_entry.id   AF-A0A958IHF0-F1
#
_cell.length_a   1.000
_cell.length_b   1.000
_cell.length_c   1.000
_cell.angle_alpha   90.00
_cell.angle_beta   90.00
_cell.angle_gamma   90.00
#
_symmetry.space_group_name_H-M   'P 1'
#
loop_
_entity.id
_entity.type
_entity.pdbx_description
1 polymer ?
#
loop_
_entity_poly.entity_id
_entity_poly.type
_entity_poly.pdbx_seq_one_letter_code
_entity_poly.pdbx_strand_id
1 'polypeptide(L)'
;MSNLTKVAVPTIILLAIYMIYHLTPGEGLGSFEKYKSSGEINQAINVAVVTSRGFGRDQNNKIVSFVARDKDGVESRVSLNNPAPEAISAAQVVELFGHMHGPDFVAARVTIVK
;
A
#
# COMPACT_ATOMS: atom_id res chain seq x y z
N MET A 1 31.19 24.83 17.60
CA MET A 1 30.00 24.63 16.73
C MET A 1 28.78 25.08 17.51
N SER A 2 27.98 25.99 16.97
CA SER A 2 26.79 26.50 17.67
C SER A 2 25.77 25.37 17.85
N ASN A 3 24.99 25.40 18.94
CA ASN A 3 24.01 24.36 19.26
C ASN A 3 22.99 24.16 18.13
N LEU A 4 22.78 25.17 17.29
CA LEU A 4 21.93 25.12 16.10
C LEU A 4 22.43 24.11 15.06
N THR A 5 23.74 24.03 14.81
CA THR A 5 24.33 23.09 13.83
C THR A 5 24.26 21.64 14.31
N LYS A 6 24.35 21.41 15.63
CA LYS A 6 24.24 20.07 16.23
C LYS A 6 22.84 19.46 16.10
N VAL A 7 21.79 20.28 16.00
CA VAL A 7 20.39 19.83 15.89
C VAL A 7 19.90 19.87 14.45
N ALA A 8 20.29 20.88 13.67
CA ALA A 8 19.81 21.04 12.30
C ALA A 8 20.25 19.87 11.40
N VAL A 9 21.51 19.43 11.51
CA VAL A 9 22.06 18.34 10.68
C VAL A 9 21.30 17.01 10.88
N PRO A 10 21.15 16.46 12.09
CA PRO A 10 20.39 15.23 12.29
C PRO A 10 18.91 15.37 11.90
N THR A 11 18.32 16.55 12.12
CA THR A 11 16.93 16.81 11.71
C THR A 11 16.76 16.77 10.20
N ILE A 12 17.66 17.38 9.44
CA ILE A 12 17.64 17.36 7.97
C ILE A 12 17.85 15.94 7.44
N ILE A 13 18.73 15.14 8.07
CA ILE A 13 18.96 13.75 7.71
C ILE A 13 17.69 12.92 7.92
N LEU A 14 17.00 13.07 9.05
CA LEU A 14 15.73 12.38 9.31
C LEU A 14 14.65 12.80 8.32
N LEU A 15 14.56 14.09 7.99
CA LEU A 15 13.62 14.59 7.01
C LEU A 15 13.91 14.05 5.60
N ALA A 16 15.19 13.94 5.23
CA ALA A 16 15.61 13.36 3.97
C ALA A 16 15.27 11.86 3.90
N ILE A 17 15.49 11.09 4.96
CA ILE A 17 15.09 9.68 5.04
C ILE A 17 13.56 9.54 4.93
N TYR A 18 12.82 10.39 5.64
CA TYR A 18 11.35 10.43 5.56
C TYR A 18 10.86 10.72 4.14
N MET A 19 11.47 11.71 3.48
CA MET A 19 11.18 12.07 2.10
C MET A 19 11.55 10.96 1.13
N ILE A 20 12.72 10.33 1.25
CA ILE A 20 13.11 9.19 0.41
C ILE A 20 12.12 8.04 0.56
N TYR A 21 11.73 7.70 1.79
CA TYR A 21 10.74 6.66 2.06
C TYR A 21 9.36 6.97 1.45
N HIS A 22 8.99 8.25 1.33
CA HIS A 22 7.71 8.67 0.75
C HIS A 22 7.78 8.99 -0.76
N LEU A 23 8.96 9.27 -1.31
CA LEU A 23 9.17 9.76 -2.68
C LEU A 23 9.89 8.76 -3.58
N THR A 24 10.44 7.66 -3.07
CA THR A 24 10.90 6.56 -3.95
C THR A 24 9.66 5.83 -4.46
N PRO A 25 9.32 5.95 -5.76
CA PRO A 25 8.25 5.16 -6.34
C PRO A 25 8.69 3.71 -6.22
N GLY A 26 7.86 2.88 -5.58
CA GLY A 26 8.25 1.53 -5.22
C GLY A 26 8.72 0.76 -6.45
N GLU A 27 10.01 0.47 -6.51
CA GLU A 27 10.57 -0.42 -7.53
C GLU A 27 9.80 -1.75 -7.44
N GLY A 28 9.11 -2.11 -8.53
CA GLY A 28 8.29 -3.30 -8.60
C GLY A 28 6.81 -3.14 -8.22
N LEU A 29 6.34 -1.94 -7.84
CA LEU A 29 4.90 -1.64 -7.71
C LEU A 29 4.26 -1.41 -9.07
N GLY A 30 3.00 -1.84 -9.23
CA GLY A 30 2.19 -1.54 -10.40
C GLY A 30 1.41 -0.22 -10.26
N SER A 31 0.60 0.13 -11.26
CA SER A 31 -0.24 1.34 -11.28
C SER A 31 -1.70 0.96 -11.46
N PHE A 32 -2.60 1.40 -10.57
CA PHE A 32 -4.03 1.11 -10.65
C PHE A 32 -4.66 1.61 -11.95
N GLU A 33 -4.14 2.70 -12.52
CA GLU A 33 -4.66 3.31 -13.75
C GLU A 33 -4.55 2.38 -14.96
N LYS A 34 -3.47 1.59 -15.04
CA LYS A 34 -3.31 0.56 -16.08
C LYS A 34 -4.41 -0.51 -16.04
N TYR A 35 -4.97 -0.76 -14.86
CA TYR A 35 -5.98 -1.81 -14.65
C TYR A 35 -7.41 -1.29 -14.85
N LYS A 36 -7.65 0.03 -14.71
CA LYS A 36 -8.96 0.65 -14.99
C LYS A 36 -9.42 0.45 -16.43
N SER A 37 -8.49 0.46 -17.39
CA SER A 37 -8.81 0.27 -18.82
C SER A 37 -9.06 -1.19 -19.20
N SER A 38 -8.70 -2.15 -18.34
CA SER A 38 -8.83 -3.58 -18.60
C SER A 38 -10.18 -4.20 -18.21
N GLY A 39 -11.08 -3.40 -17.63
CA GLY A 39 -12.40 -3.86 -17.18
C GLY A 39 -12.33 -4.81 -15.97
N GLU A 40 -13.24 -5.77 -15.91
CA GLU A 40 -13.37 -6.75 -14.80
C GLU A 40 -12.43 -7.96 -14.93
N ILE A 41 -11.36 -7.84 -15.71
CA ILE A 41 -10.38 -8.91 -15.89
C ILE A 41 -9.42 -8.92 -14.70
N ASN A 42 -9.33 -10.06 -14.02
CA ASN A 42 -8.41 -10.21 -12.89
C ASN A 42 -6.94 -10.18 -13.36
N GLN A 43 -6.14 -9.34 -12.71
CA GLN A 43 -4.72 -9.17 -12.99
C GLN A 43 -3.93 -9.04 -11.69
N ALA A 44 -2.63 -9.36 -11.77
CA ALA A 44 -1.70 -9.20 -10.67
C ALA A 44 -1.14 -7.77 -10.62
N ILE A 45 -1.12 -7.17 -9.44
CA ILE A 45 -0.52 -5.87 -9.17
C ILE A 45 0.17 -5.88 -7.80
N ASN A 46 1.43 -5.47 -7.77
CA ASN A 46 2.13 -5.21 -6.51
C ASN A 46 1.81 -3.80 -6.03
N VAL A 47 1.42 -3.66 -4.77
CA VAL A 47 1.04 -2.39 -4.16
C VAL A 47 1.58 -2.31 -2.73
N ALA A 48 1.82 -1.10 -2.26
CA ALA A 48 2.23 -0.86 -0.88
C ALA A 48 0.99 -0.85 0.04
N VAL A 49 1.09 -1.48 1.22
CA VAL A 49 0.02 -1.46 2.22
C VAL A 49 0.10 -0.17 3.04
N VAL A 50 -1.00 0.58 3.14
CA VAL A 50 -1.07 1.83 3.91
C VAL A 50 -1.60 1.54 5.31
N THR A 51 -0.74 1.02 6.19
CA THR A 51 -1.11 0.60 7.55
C THR A 51 -1.67 1.72 8.43
N SER A 52 -1.29 2.98 8.16
CA SER A 52 -1.80 4.17 8.88
C SER A 52 -3.29 4.43 8.68
N ARG A 53 -3.92 3.85 7.64
CA ARG A 53 -5.37 3.93 7.40
C ARG A 53 -6.17 2.86 8.14
N GLY A 54 -5.47 1.93 8.80
CA GLY A 54 -6.10 0.80 9.48
C GLY A 54 -6.64 -0.28 8.53
N PHE A 55 -7.26 -1.29 9.13
CA PHE A 55 -7.81 -2.45 8.44
C PHE A 55 -9.31 -2.54 8.71
N GLY A 56 -10.11 -2.71 7.67
CA GLY A 56 -11.52 -3.04 7.80
C GLY A 56 -11.67 -4.52 8.17
N ARG A 57 -12.38 -4.80 9.25
CA ARG A 57 -12.56 -6.15 9.78
C ARG A 57 -14.03 -6.57 9.75
N ASP A 58 -14.28 -7.88 9.61
CA ASP A 58 -15.62 -8.46 9.69
C ASP A 58 -16.07 -8.69 11.14
N GLN A 59 -17.25 -9.31 11.32
CA GLN A 59 -17.80 -9.64 12.64
C GLN A 59 -16.96 -10.66 13.43
N ASN A 60 -16.13 -11.44 12.75
CA ASN A 60 -15.19 -12.40 13.35
C ASN A 60 -13.80 -11.78 13.55
N ASN A 61 -13.70 -10.45 13.46
CA ASN A 61 -12.47 -9.68 13.56
C ASN A 61 -11.42 -10.04 12.49
N LYS A 62 -11.80 -10.62 11.34
CA LYS A 62 -10.87 -10.95 10.25
C LYS A 62 -10.73 -9.76 9.30
N ILE A 63 -9.52 -9.56 8.75
CA ILE A 63 -9.23 -8.45 7.83
C ILE A 63 -9.91 -8.71 6.48
N VAL A 64 -10.87 -7.87 6.10
CA VAL A 64 -11.63 -7.97 4.83
C VAL A 64 -11.42 -6.78 3.90
N SER A 65 -10.79 -5.72 4.37
CA SER A 65 -10.36 -4.62 3.50
C SER A 65 -9.20 -3.82 4.10
N PHE A 66 -8.45 -3.13 3.26
CA PHE A 66 -7.38 -2.22 3.65
C PHE A 66 -7.15 -1.17 2.57
N VAL A 67 -6.32 -0.17 2.84
CA VAL A 67 -5.91 0.81 1.83
C VAL A 67 -4.54 0.43 1.29
N ALA A 68 -4.40 0.43 -0.04
CA ALA A 68 -3.14 0.20 -0.71
C ALA A 68 -2.76 1.41 -1.57
N ARG A 69 -1.46 1.60 -1.78
CA ARG A 69 -0.88 2.66 -2.60
C ARG A 69 -0.11 2.06 -3.76
N ASP A 70 -0.34 2.56 -4.96
CA ASP A 70 0.37 2.13 -6.16
C ASP A 70 1.69 2.89 -6.40
N LYS A 71 2.36 2.62 -7.52
CA LYS A 71 3.62 3.28 -7.90
C LYS A 71 3.51 4.79 -8.11
N ASP A 72 2.31 5.29 -8.43
CA ASP A 72 2.03 6.69 -8.72
C ASP A 72 1.55 7.44 -7.47
N GLY A 73 1.54 6.77 -6.32
CA GLY A 73 1.10 7.32 -5.05
C GLY A 73 -0.42 7.33 -4.88
N VAL A 74 -1.17 6.69 -5.79
CA VAL A 74 -2.63 6.64 -5.72
C VAL A 74 -3.04 5.63 -4.67
N GLU A 75 -3.81 6.09 -3.69
CA GLU A 75 -4.43 5.24 -2.67
C GLU A 75 -5.78 4.71 -3.17
N SER A 76 -6.00 3.41 -3.02
CA SER A 76 -7.28 2.76 -3.30
C SER A 76 -7.65 1.81 -2.16
N ARG A 77 -8.95 1.71 -1.88
CA ARG A 77 -9.45 0.69 -0.96
C ARG A 77 -9.41 -0.66 -1.67
N VAL A 78 -8.77 -1.61 -1.03
CA VAL A 78 -8.76 -3.02 -1.43
C VAL A 78 -9.83 -3.74 -0.64
N SER A 79 -10.82 -4.28 -1.34
CA SER A 79 -11.84 -5.17 -0.78
C SER A 79 -11.49 -6.61 -1.09
N LEU A 80 -11.52 -7.48 -0.09
CA LEU A 80 -11.08 -8.86 -0.22
C LEU A 80 -12.27 -9.81 -0.29
N ASN A 81 -12.28 -10.70 -1.28
CA ASN A 81 -13.30 -11.76 -1.35
C ASN A 81 -13.14 -12.79 -0.23
N ASN A 82 -11.90 -13.01 0.22
CA ASN A 82 -11.57 -13.87 1.35
C ASN A 82 -10.74 -13.07 2.34
N PRO A 83 -10.96 -13.22 3.66
CA PRO A 83 -10.19 -12.47 4.64
C PRO A 83 -8.68 -12.72 4.49
N ALA A 84 -7.90 -11.64 4.62
CA ALA A 84 -6.45 -11.72 4.59
C ALA A 84 -5.89 -12.39 5.86
N PRO A 85 -4.70 -13.01 5.77
CA PRO A 85 -3.97 -13.45 6.96
C PRO A 85 -3.60 -12.24 7.82
N GLU A 86 -3.61 -12.40 9.16
CA GLU A 86 -3.24 -11.32 10.10
C GLU A 86 -1.86 -10.73 9.81
N ALA A 87 -0.93 -11.54 9.28
CA ALA A 87 0.41 -11.09 8.90
C ALA A 87 0.42 -9.90 7.92
N ILE A 88 -0.68 -9.63 7.21
CA ILE A 88 -0.79 -8.46 6.33
C ILE A 88 -0.67 -7.14 7.09
N SER A 89 -0.94 -7.12 8.40
CA SER A 89 -0.81 -5.91 9.22
C SER A 89 0.64 -5.42 9.35
N ALA A 90 1.60 -6.30 9.12
CA ALA A 90 3.03 -5.99 9.12
C ALA A 90 3.63 -5.93 7.71
N ALA A 91 2.85 -6.24 6.66
CA ALA A 91 3.32 -6.25 5.28
C ALA A 91 3.54 -4.81 4.79
N GLN A 92 4.64 -4.60 4.05
CA GLN A 92 4.92 -3.35 3.35
C GLN A 92 4.38 -3.43 1.92
N VAL A 93 4.57 -4.58 1.26
CA VAL A 93 4.16 -4.80 -0.14
C VAL A 93 3.41 -6.11 -0.25
N VAL A 94 2.29 -6.05 -0.97
CA VAL A 94 1.47 -7.20 -1.30
C VAL A 94 1.23 -7.28 -2.81
N GLU A 95 1.15 -8.50 -3.32
CA GLU A 95 0.58 -8.76 -4.65
C GLU A 95 -0.92 -8.95 -4.48
N LEU A 96 -1.70 -8.12 -5.18
CA LEU A 96 -3.14 -8.31 -5.34
C LEU A 96 -3.39 -9.02 -6.65
N PHE A 97 -4.32 -9.98 -6.64
CA PHE A 97 -4.90 -10.54 -7.86
C PHE A 97 -6.39 -10.24 -7.88
N GLY A 98 -6.83 -9.44 -8.86
CA GLY A 98 -8.18 -8.92 -8.90
C GLY A 98 -8.35 -7.84 -9.96
N HIS A 99 -9.38 -7.02 -9.83
CA HIS A 99 -9.69 -5.95 -10.78
C HIS A 99 -10.19 -4.70 -10.09
N MET A 100 -10.17 -3.58 -10.81
CA MET A 100 -10.77 -2.33 -10.34
C MET A 100 -12.29 -2.40 -10.48
N HIS A 101 -13.01 -2.04 -9.42
CA HIS A 101 -14.45 -1.81 -9.43
C HIS A 101 -14.71 -0.36 -8.97
N GLY A 102 -14.78 0.56 -9.94
CA GLY A 102 -14.84 1.99 -9.66
C GLY A 102 -13.54 2.51 -9.04
N PRO A 103 -13.58 3.17 -7.86
CA PRO A 103 -12.38 3.65 -7.16
C PRO A 103 -11.66 2.57 -6.35
N ASP A 104 -12.32 1.43 -6.14
CA ASP A 104 -11.84 0.36 -5.26
C ASP A 104 -11.24 -0.79 -6.07
N PHE A 105 -10.30 -1.49 -5.48
CA PHE A 105 -9.76 -2.73 -6.04
C PHE A 105 -10.42 -3.93 -5.35
N VAL A 106 -11.06 -4.81 -6.12
CA VAL A 106 -11.64 -6.05 -5.60
C VAL A 106 -10.63 -7.18 -5.81
N ALA A 107 -10.01 -7.61 -4.72
CA ALA A 107 -8.98 -8.64 -4.71
C ALA A 107 -9.60 -10.02 -4.44
N ALA A 108 -9.48 -10.91 -5.42
CA ALA A 108 -9.79 -12.33 -5.26
C ALA A 108 -8.73 -13.04 -4.40
N ARG A 109 -7.48 -12.57 -4.46
CA ARG A 109 -6.36 -13.07 -3.67
C ARG A 109 -5.40 -11.94 -3.30
N VAL A 110 -4.79 -12.07 -2.13
CA VAL A 110 -3.68 -11.24 -1.67
C VAL A 110 -2.52 -12.13 -1.22
N THR A 111 -1.31 -11.79 -1.65
CA THR A 111 -0.07 -12.49 -1.28
C THR A 111 0.90 -11.49 -0.67
N ILE A 112 1.47 -11.81 0.48
CA ILE A 112 2.51 -10.98 1.10
C ILE A 112 3.81 -11.17 0.33
N VAL A 113 4.41 -10.06 -0.10
CA VAL A 113 5.69 -10.07 -0.83
C VAL A 113 6.84 -9.66 0.10
N LYS A 114 6.62 -8.60 0.90
CA LYS A 114 7.62 -8.02 1.79
C LYS A 114 6.98 -7.37 3.01
#